data_AF-A0A0E3ZB83-F1
#
_entry.id   AF-A0A0E3ZB83-F1
#
_cell.length_a   1.000
_cell.length_b   1.000
_cell.length_c   1.000
_cell.angle_alpha   90.00
_cell.angle_beta   90.00
_cell.angle_gamma   90.00
#
_symmetry.space_group_name_H-M   'P 1'
#
loop_
_entity.id
_entity.type
_entity.pdbx_description
1 polymer ?
#
loop_
_entity_poly.entity_id
_entity_poly.type
_entity_poly.pdbx_seq_one_letter_code
_entity_poly.pdbx_strand_id
1 'polypeptide(L)'
;MKKEIKLSDIPKRQPYQAPEGYFDRLPMRVMERTAAKEQEQTTWLPNLWRPLRLAVAPLLLLLLFVGVYFYSKSSESEKQIINLATVSDTAIMDYLSTYATLETADFAELNNLREQELPAEVLNVSATAAEEELEYYNLNDIDY
;
A
#
# COMPACT_ATOMS: atom_id res chain seq x y z
N MET A 1 -20.39 75.18 -54.74
CA MET A 1 -21.62 74.66 -54.10
C MET A 1 -21.50 73.14 -53.99
N LYS A 2 -21.45 72.58 -52.78
CA LYS A 2 -21.39 71.12 -52.56
C LYS A 2 -22.82 70.59 -52.53
N LYS A 3 -23.17 69.62 -53.37
CA LYS A 3 -24.49 68.98 -53.39
C LYS A 3 -24.56 67.97 -52.24
N GLU A 4 -25.56 68.12 -51.37
CA GLU A 4 -25.84 67.15 -50.30
C GLU A 4 -26.62 65.96 -50.88
N ILE A 5 -26.01 64.77 -50.87
CA ILE A 5 -26.63 63.53 -51.32
C ILE A 5 -27.56 63.05 -50.21
N LYS A 6 -28.86 62.97 -50.49
CA LYS A 6 -29.84 62.44 -49.54
C LYS A 6 -29.91 60.91 -49.65
N LEU A 7 -30.13 60.23 -48.53
CA LEU A 7 -30.19 58.77 -48.48
C LEU A 7 -31.28 58.17 -49.40
N SER A 8 -32.31 58.97 -49.72
CA SER A 8 -33.38 58.66 -50.66
C SER A 8 -32.93 58.59 -52.12
N ASP A 9 -31.81 59.25 -52.48
CA ASP A 9 -31.29 59.30 -53.85
C ASP A 9 -30.42 58.07 -54.18
N ILE A 10 -30.16 57.21 -53.20
CA ILE A 10 -29.40 55.97 -53.38
C ILE A 10 -30.34 54.88 -53.88
N PRO A 11 -30.08 54.25 -55.04
CA PRO A 11 -30.93 53.20 -55.57
C PRO A 11 -30.92 51.99 -54.64
N LYS A 12 -32.10 51.63 -54.12
CA LYS A 12 -32.30 50.42 -53.29
C LYS A 12 -32.18 49.17 -54.15
N ARG A 13 -30.95 48.77 -54.45
CA ARG A 13 -30.66 47.46 -55.05
C ARG A 13 -30.64 46.41 -53.96
N GLN A 14 -31.31 45.29 -54.18
CA GLN A 14 -31.23 44.09 -53.34
C GLN A 14 -30.26 43.12 -54.04
N PRO A 15 -28.94 43.23 -53.80
CA PRO A 15 -27.96 42.39 -54.49
C PRO A 15 -28.01 40.93 -54.06
N TYR A 16 -28.70 40.62 -52.95
CA TYR A 16 -28.81 39.28 -52.41
C TYR A 16 -30.25 38.79 -52.56
N GLN A 17 -30.41 37.69 -53.29
CA GLN A 17 -31.67 36.97 -53.40
C GLN A 17 -31.46 35.58 -52.80
N ALA A 18 -32.38 35.15 -51.93
CA ALA A 18 -32.37 33.79 -51.44
C ALA A 18 -32.73 32.82 -52.58
N PRO A 19 -32.09 31.64 -52.65
CA PRO A 19 -32.50 30.60 -53.58
C PRO A 19 -33.96 30.18 -53.36
N GLU A 20 -34.62 29.77 -54.44
CA GLU A 20 -35.99 29.27 -54.39
C GLU A 20 -36.10 28.06 -53.42
N GLY A 21 -37.11 28.08 -52.56
CA GLY A 21 -37.33 27.02 -51.56
C GLY A 21 -36.32 26.98 -50.40
N TYR A 22 -35.43 27.98 -50.27
CA TYR A 22 -34.45 28.03 -49.16
C TYR A 22 -35.13 28.01 -47.79
N PHE A 23 -36.16 28.84 -47.61
CA PHE A 23 -36.91 28.91 -46.34
C PHE A 23 -37.81 27.71 -46.10
N ASP A 24 -38.25 27.00 -47.16
CA ASP A 24 -39.07 25.79 -47.01
C ASP A 24 -38.25 24.62 -46.45
N ARG A 25 -36.96 24.54 -46.80
CA ARG A 25 -36.03 23.49 -46.33
C ARG A 25 -35.30 23.87 -45.04
N LEU A 26 -35.37 25.13 -44.63
CA LEU A 26 -34.66 25.64 -43.46
C LEU A 26 -35.11 24.95 -42.15
N PRO A 27 -36.41 24.77 -41.84
CA PRO A 27 -36.85 24.12 -40.62
C PRO A 27 -36.30 22.71 -40.47
N MET A 28 -36.37 21.92 -41.55
CA MET A 28 -35.86 20.54 -41.60
C MET A 28 -34.35 20.50 -41.32
N ARG A 29 -33.58 21.36 -41.99
CA ARG A 29 -32.12 21.46 -41.78
C ARG A 29 -31.73 21.88 -40.37
N VAL A 30 -32.52 22.77 -39.74
CA VAL A 30 -32.30 23.17 -38.34
C VAL A 30 -32.58 21.99 -37.41
N MET A 31 -33.70 21.28 -37.61
CA MET A 31 -34.07 20.11 -36.83
C MET A 31 -33.03 18.99 -36.91
N GLU A 32 -32.52 18.67 -38.11
CA GLU A 32 -31.46 17.67 -38.29
C GLU A 32 -30.19 18.03 -37.50
N ARG A 33 -29.80 19.31 -37.50
CA ARG A 33 -28.60 19.78 -36.80
C ARG A 33 -28.77 19.83 -35.30
N THR A 34 -29.97 20.12 -34.79
CA THR A 34 -30.23 20.13 -33.34
C THR A 34 -30.42 18.71 -32.80
N ALA A 35 -31.12 17.84 -33.53
CA ALA A 35 -31.35 16.44 -33.13
C ALA A 35 -30.05 15.62 -33.16
N ALA A 36 -29.20 15.80 -34.19
CA ALA A 36 -27.90 15.13 -34.24
C ALA A 36 -26.98 15.57 -33.09
N LYS A 37 -27.08 16.82 -32.65
CA LYS A 37 -26.27 17.37 -31.54
C LYS A 37 -26.73 16.87 -30.16
N GLU A 38 -27.99 16.48 -30.00
CA GLU A 38 -28.48 15.80 -28.78
C GLU A 38 -28.02 14.34 -28.71
N GLN A 39 -27.90 13.65 -29.85
CA GLN A 39 -27.41 12.26 -29.87
C GLN A 39 -25.92 12.11 -29.55
N GLU A 40 -25.11 13.15 -29.75
CA GLU A 40 -23.68 13.15 -29.42
C GLU A 40 -23.36 13.42 -27.94
N GLN A 41 -24.36 13.69 -27.07
CA GLN A 41 -24.14 13.95 -25.64
C GLN A 41 -23.94 12.70 -24.77
N THR A 42 -23.88 11.50 -25.34
CA THR A 42 -23.75 10.24 -24.57
C THR A 42 -22.40 9.55 -24.69
N THR A 43 -21.38 10.20 -25.25
CA THR A 43 -20.00 9.66 -25.27
C THR A 43 -19.11 10.26 -24.18
N TRP A 44 -19.60 10.41 -22.95
CA TRP A 44 -18.73 10.65 -21.79
C TRP A 44 -18.06 9.35 -21.28
N LEU A 45 -18.52 8.18 -21.73
CA LEU A 45 -18.02 6.88 -21.28
C LEU A 45 -16.68 6.39 -21.88
N PRO A 46 -16.22 6.69 -23.11
CA PRO A 46 -15.05 5.99 -23.65
C PRO A 46 -13.72 6.47 -23.04
N ASN A 47 -13.68 7.61 -22.36
CA ASN A 47 -12.46 8.12 -21.73
C ASN A 47 -12.27 7.71 -20.25
N LEU A 48 -13.27 7.08 -19.64
CA LEU A 48 -13.21 6.65 -18.23
C LEU A 48 -12.54 5.27 -18.04
N TRP A 49 -12.35 4.50 -19.13
CA TRP A 49 -11.71 3.18 -19.11
C TRP A 49 -10.17 3.24 -19.17
N ARG A 50 -9.63 4.39 -19.59
CA ARG A 50 -8.18 4.65 -19.62
C ARG A 50 -7.55 4.69 -18.22
N PRO A 51 -8.08 5.47 -17.24
CA PRO A 51 -7.57 5.40 -15.88
C PRO A 51 -7.92 4.08 -15.19
N LEU A 52 -9.00 3.40 -15.60
CA LEU A 52 -9.36 2.10 -15.04
C LEU A 52 -8.29 1.03 -15.31
N ARG A 53 -7.71 1.00 -16.52
CA ARG A 53 -6.60 0.09 -16.84
C ARG A 53 -5.31 0.41 -16.07
N LEU A 54 -5.09 1.68 -15.71
CA LEU A 54 -3.95 2.12 -14.90
C LEU A 54 -4.17 1.87 -13.39
N ALA A 55 -5.42 1.78 -12.93
CA ALA A 55 -5.76 1.52 -11.53
C ALA A 55 -5.70 0.03 -11.14
N VAL A 56 -5.76 -0.91 -12.09
CA VAL A 56 -5.69 -2.36 -11.80
C VAL A 56 -4.31 -2.77 -11.24
N ALA A 57 -3.22 -2.18 -11.73
CA ALA A 57 -1.86 -2.53 -11.29
C ALA A 57 -1.59 -2.24 -9.81
N PRO A 58 -1.82 -1.02 -9.26
CA PRO A 58 -1.63 -0.75 -7.84
C PRO A 58 -2.62 -1.53 -6.96
N LEU A 59 -3.83 -1.82 -7.47
CA LEU A 59 -4.85 -2.56 -6.72
C LEU A 59 -4.47 -4.04 -6.54
N LEU A 60 -3.89 -4.67 -7.56
CA LEU A 60 -3.32 -6.02 -7.44
C LEU A 60 -2.13 -6.05 -6.47
N LEU A 61 -1.27 -5.02 -6.52
CA LEU A 61 -0.14 -4.88 -5.58
C LEU A 61 -0.63 -4.73 -4.13
N LEU A 62 -1.66 -3.92 -3.91
CA LEU A 62 -2.27 -3.71 -2.58
C LEU A 62 -2.93 -5.00 -2.08
N LEU A 63 -3.66 -5.71 -2.94
CA LEU A 63 -4.30 -6.99 -2.57
C LEU A 63 -3.26 -8.07 -2.24
N LEU A 64 -2.18 -8.15 -3.01
CA LEU A 64 -1.05 -9.04 -2.74
C LEU A 64 -0.36 -8.65 -1.42
N PHE A 65 -0.13 -7.36 -1.18
CA PHE A 65 0.44 -6.86 0.06
C PHE A 65 -0.42 -7.18 1.29
N VAL A 66 -1.73 -7.00 1.20
CA VAL A 66 -2.68 -7.35 2.29
C VAL A 66 -2.66 -8.85 2.53
N GLY A 67 -2.67 -9.67 1.47
CA GLY A 67 -2.59 -11.13 1.58
C GLY A 67 -1.30 -11.59 2.27
N VAL A 68 -0.14 -11.04 1.87
CA VAL A 68 1.15 -11.33 2.50
C VAL A 68 1.20 -10.82 3.93
N TYR A 69 0.65 -9.64 4.22
CA TYR A 69 0.61 -9.08 5.57
C TYR A 69 -0.20 -9.95 6.54
N PHE A 70 -1.37 -10.43 6.11
CA PHE A 70 -2.19 -11.35 6.91
C PHE A 70 -1.52 -12.72 7.07
N TYR A 71 -0.91 -13.25 6.01
CA TYR A 71 -0.16 -14.50 6.09
C TYR A 71 1.08 -14.39 6.99
N SER A 72 1.77 -13.25 6.96
CA SER A 72 2.91 -12.96 7.83
C SER A 72 2.49 -12.80 9.28
N LYS A 73 1.33 -12.18 9.56
CA LYS A 73 0.76 -12.13 10.92
C LYS A 73 0.36 -13.50 11.43
N SER A 74 -0.18 -14.36 10.58
CA SER A 74 -0.48 -15.74 10.94
C SER A 74 0.78 -16.62 11.07
N SER A 75 1.90 -16.19 10.50
CA SER A 75 3.21 -16.85 10.59
C SER A 75 4.09 -16.29 11.70
N GLU A 76 3.58 -15.35 12.50
CA GLU A 76 4.04 -15.16 13.86
C GLU A 76 3.55 -16.38 14.66
N SER A 77 4.12 -17.53 14.29
CA SER A 77 4.14 -18.72 15.11
C SER A 77 4.74 -18.22 16.39
N GLU A 78 3.85 -17.99 17.36
CA GLU A 78 4.10 -17.86 18.77
C GLU A 78 5.46 -18.50 19.01
N LYS A 79 6.49 -17.67 19.18
CA LYS A 79 7.80 -18.17 19.58
C LYS A 79 7.47 -18.92 20.84
N GLN A 80 7.36 -20.25 20.74
CA GLN A 80 7.12 -21.09 21.89
C GLN A 80 8.28 -20.71 22.79
N ILE A 81 7.98 -19.93 23.82
CA ILE A 81 8.90 -19.71 24.90
C ILE A 81 8.99 -21.11 25.46
N ILE A 82 10.00 -21.86 25.01
CA ILE A 82 10.28 -23.18 25.51
C ILE A 82 10.53 -22.91 26.97
N ASN A 83 9.55 -23.25 27.78
CA ASN A 83 9.61 -22.98 29.19
C ASN A 83 10.58 -24.03 29.72
N LEU A 84 11.87 -23.69 29.77
CA LEU A 84 12.92 -24.62 30.19
C LEU A 84 12.64 -25.20 31.58
N ALA A 85 11.82 -24.51 32.38
CA ALA A 85 11.33 -24.98 33.67
C ALA A 85 10.39 -26.20 33.59
N THR A 86 9.78 -26.48 32.44
CA THR A 86 8.88 -27.64 32.22
C THR A 86 9.58 -28.84 31.57
N VAL A 87 10.85 -28.69 31.18
CA VAL A 87 11.65 -29.80 30.65
C VAL A 87 12.02 -30.73 31.81
N SER A 88 11.74 -32.02 31.67
CA SER A 88 12.08 -33.00 32.70
C SER A 88 13.58 -33.31 32.73
N ASP A 89 14.12 -33.60 33.91
CA ASP A 89 15.53 -33.99 34.09
C ASP A 89 15.95 -35.16 33.19
N THR A 90 15.03 -36.08 32.94
CA THR A 90 15.24 -37.22 32.04
C THR A 90 15.46 -36.80 30.58
N ALA A 91 14.75 -35.77 30.11
CA ALA A 91 14.90 -35.25 28.75
C ALA A 91 16.21 -34.45 28.59
N ILE A 92 16.62 -33.74 29.64
CA ILE A 92 17.92 -33.06 29.69
C ILE A 92 19.05 -34.09 29.59
N MET A 93 18.96 -35.17 30.37
CA MET A 93 19.98 -36.22 30.36
C MET A 93 20.05 -36.94 29.01
N ASP A 94 18.90 -37.23 28.40
CA ASP A 94 18.82 -37.85 27.07
C ASP A 94 19.47 -36.97 26.00
N TYR A 95 19.17 -35.66 26.00
CA TYR A 95 19.78 -34.69 25.10
C TYR A 95 21.29 -34.59 25.28
N LEU A 96 21.76 -34.47 26.52
CA LEU A 96 23.20 -34.41 26.83
C LEU A 96 23.90 -35.70 26.40
N SER A 97 23.29 -36.86 26.60
CA SER A 97 23.89 -38.15 26.18
C SER A 97 23.91 -38.35 24.67
N THR A 98 22.91 -37.81 23.96
CA THR A 98 22.74 -38.03 22.51
C THR A 98 23.55 -37.02 21.70
N TYR A 99 23.62 -35.77 22.15
CA TYR A 99 24.17 -34.67 21.34
C TYR A 99 25.38 -33.98 21.96
N ALA A 100 25.59 -34.04 23.28
CA ALA A 100 26.75 -33.41 23.90
C ALA A 100 27.95 -34.37 23.92
N THR A 101 28.84 -34.23 22.94
CA THR A 101 30.16 -34.86 22.97
C THR A 101 31.11 -33.99 23.78
N LEU A 102 31.27 -34.29 25.07
CA LEU A 102 32.22 -33.58 25.93
C LEU A 102 33.64 -34.11 25.67
N GLU A 103 34.53 -33.22 25.24
CA GLU A 103 35.96 -33.52 25.12
C GLU A 103 36.73 -33.10 26.37
N THR A 104 37.89 -33.71 26.60
CA THR A 104 38.72 -33.38 27.77
C THR A 104 39.23 -31.93 27.76
N ALA A 105 39.30 -31.32 26.56
CA ALA A 105 39.68 -29.92 26.37
C ALA A 105 38.60 -28.95 26.87
N ASP A 106 37.32 -29.29 26.77
CA ASP A 106 36.20 -28.43 27.19
C ASP A 106 36.21 -28.18 28.70
N PHE A 107 36.65 -29.18 29.49
CA PHE A 107 36.78 -29.05 30.94
C PHE A 107 37.95 -28.15 31.36
N ALA A 108 39.00 -28.04 30.54
CA ALA A 108 40.09 -27.10 30.80
C ALA A 108 39.64 -25.65 30.62
N GLU A 109 38.72 -25.41 29.68
CA GLU A 109 38.09 -24.10 29.48
C GLU A 109 37.19 -23.71 30.66
N LEU A 110 36.40 -24.65 31.22
CA LEU A 110 35.59 -24.40 32.41
C LEU A 110 36.41 -23.95 33.63
N ASN A 111 37.60 -24.50 33.84
CA ASN A 111 38.46 -24.07 34.94
C ASN A 111 38.97 -22.64 34.75
N ASN A 112 39.23 -22.22 33.51
CA ASN A 112 39.60 -20.84 33.19
C ASN A 112 38.41 -19.88 33.36
N LEU A 113 37.20 -20.30 32.97
CA LEU A 113 35.97 -19.50 33.11
C LEU A 113 35.54 -19.30 34.58
N ARG A 114 35.88 -20.22 35.48
CA ARG A 114 35.60 -20.07 36.93
C ARG A 114 36.47 -19.00 37.59
N GLU A 115 37.72 -18.85 37.15
CA GLU A 115 38.64 -17.86 37.71
C GLU A 115 38.52 -16.48 37.06
N GLN A 116 37.88 -16.40 35.90
CA GLN A 116 37.64 -15.16 35.18
C GLN A 116 36.25 -14.63 35.55
N GLU A 117 36.17 -13.48 36.23
CA GLU A 117 34.91 -12.72 36.34
C GLU A 117 34.40 -12.48 34.92
N LEU A 118 33.33 -13.19 34.54
CA LEU A 118 32.75 -13.12 33.20
C LEU A 118 32.39 -11.66 32.91
N PRO A 119 33.09 -10.97 32.00
CA PRO A 119 32.74 -9.60 31.68
C PRO A 119 31.34 -9.59 31.08
N ALA A 120 30.58 -8.53 31.35
CA ALA A 120 29.21 -8.31 30.86
C ALA A 120 29.09 -8.29 29.31
N GLU A 121 30.19 -8.49 28.58
CA GLU A 121 30.26 -8.66 27.14
C GLU A 121 29.98 -10.12 26.70
N VAL A 122 30.28 -11.11 27.54
CA VAL A 122 30.08 -12.55 27.24
C VAL A 122 28.63 -12.95 27.44
N LEU A 123 28.00 -12.41 28.48
CA LEU A 123 26.54 -12.37 28.55
C LEU A 123 26.15 -11.35 27.50
N ASN A 124 25.65 -11.79 26.34
CA ASN A 124 25.23 -10.92 25.23
C ASN A 124 23.96 -10.12 25.60
N VAL A 125 24.00 -9.48 26.76
CA VAL A 125 22.94 -8.81 27.49
C VAL A 125 23.64 -7.63 28.18
N SER A 126 23.37 -6.41 27.71
CA SER A 126 23.89 -5.23 28.38
C SER A 126 23.30 -5.11 29.78
N ALA A 127 24.03 -4.50 30.71
CA ALA A 127 23.52 -4.24 32.07
C ALA A 127 22.14 -3.54 32.04
N THR A 128 21.94 -2.63 31.09
CA THR A 128 20.66 -1.95 30.86
C THR A 128 19.54 -2.88 30.38
N ALA A 129 19.84 -3.84 29.50
CA ALA A 129 18.85 -4.80 29.02
C ALA A 129 18.52 -5.84 30.10
N ALA A 130 19.48 -6.21 30.94
CA ALA A 130 19.25 -7.07 32.09
C ALA A 130 18.35 -6.37 33.14
N GLU A 131 18.58 -5.09 33.41
CA GLU A 131 17.72 -4.30 34.32
C GLU A 131 16.30 -4.13 33.78
N GLU A 132 16.12 -3.93 32.47
CA GLU A 132 14.79 -3.83 31.83
C GLU A 132 14.01 -5.16 31.89
N GLU A 133 14.67 -6.30 31.70
CA GLU A 133 14.06 -7.62 31.86
C GLU A 133 13.68 -7.93 33.33
N LEU A 134 14.49 -7.46 34.29
CA LEU A 134 14.19 -7.58 35.72
C LEU A 134 13.02 -6.68 36.16
N GLU A 135 12.81 -5.54 35.51
CA GLU A 135 11.65 -4.66 35.76
C GLU A 135 10.35 -5.31 35.23
N TYR A 136 10.43 -6.10 34.15
CA TYR A 136 9.29 -6.85 33.62
C TYR A 136 8.81 -7.96 34.56
N TYR A 137 9.74 -8.61 35.28
CA TYR A 137 9.43 -9.57 36.34
C TYR A 137 9.50 -8.88 37.71
N ASN A 138 8.43 -8.18 38.06
CA ASN A 138 8.25 -7.57 39.38
C ASN A 138 8.28 -8.66 40.47
N LEU A 139 9.46 -8.92 41.04
CA LEU A 139 9.74 -9.91 42.09
C LEU A 139 9.07 -9.60 43.44
N ASN A 140 8.18 -8.60 43.52
CA ASN A 140 7.50 -8.23 44.75
C ASN A 140 6.28 -9.10 45.10
N ASP A 141 5.88 -10.04 44.24
CA ASP A 141 4.68 -10.89 44.46
C ASP A 141 5.02 -12.38 44.72
N ILE A 142 6.28 -12.70 44.99
CA ILE A 142 6.66 -14.02 45.52
C ILE A 142 6.43 -14.05 47.04
N ASP A 143 5.20 -14.36 47.43
CA ASP A 143 4.89 -14.83 48.78
C ASP A 143 5.68 -16.11 49.06
N TYR A 144 6.51 -16.08 50.11
CA TYR A 144 7.26 -17.22 50.65
C TYR A 144 6.35 -18.22 51.38
#